data_AF-A0A5N7MRB4-F1
#
_entry.id   AF-A0A5N7MRB4-F1
#
_cell.length_a   1.000
_cell.length_b   1.000
_cell.length_c   1.000
_cell.angle_alpha   90.00
_cell.angle_beta   90.00
_cell.angle_gamma   90.00
#
_symmetry.space_group_name_H-M   'P 1'
#
loop_
_entity.id
_entity.type
_entity.pdbx_description
1 polymer ?
#
loop_
_entity_poly.entity_id
_entity_poly.type
_entity_poly.pdbx_seq_one_letter_code
_entity_poly.pdbx_strand_id
1 'polypeptide(L)' 'MPDLDAAVINTDHALNAGLDIRKDTIAVEKREGNPYANFVAARQGDNRPEIKTFVESYQSPEVAKFLEERFKGAIIPAW' A
#
# COMPACT_ATOMS: atom_id res chain seq x y z
N MET A 1 -13.27 -22.11 18.23
CA MET A 1 -14.30 -21.74 17.24
C MET A 1 -13.56 -21.15 16.06
N PRO A 2 -13.86 -21.50 14.80
CA PRO A 2 -13.58 -20.54 13.75
C PRO A 2 -14.59 -19.40 13.98
N ASP A 3 -14.11 -18.27 14.50
CA ASP A 3 -14.97 -17.18 14.94
C ASP A 3 -15.76 -16.55 13.77
N LEU A 4 -15.34 -16.81 12.52
CA LEU A 4 -15.89 -16.27 11.28
C LEU A 4 -15.70 -17.26 10.12
N ASP A 5 -16.57 -17.19 9.11
CA ASP A 5 -16.42 -17.95 7.85
C ASP A 5 -15.46 -17.27 6.85
N ALA A 6 -15.38 -15.94 6.86
CA ALA A 6 -14.46 -15.13 6.06
C ALA A 6 -14.27 -13.73 6.68
N ALA A 7 -13.19 -13.03 6.29
CA ALA A 7 -12.92 -11.66 6.70
C ALA A 7 -12.34 -10.82 5.56
N VAL A 8 -12.61 -9.51 5.56
CA VAL A 8 -11.97 -8.53 4.69
C VAL A 8 -10.95 -7.77 5.54
N ILE A 9 -9.68 -7.76 5.11
CA ILE A 9 -8.56 -7.31 5.93
C ILE A 9 -7.67 -6.35 5.13
N ASN A 10 -7.25 -5.27 5.80
CA ASN A 10 -6.08 -4.43 5.49
C ASN A 10 -4.90 -5.22 4.90
N THR A 11 -4.43 -4.93 3.68
CA THR A 11 -3.23 -5.59 3.12
C THR A 11 -2.03 -5.51 4.07
N ASP A 12 -1.82 -4.36 4.73
CA ASP A 12 -0.75 -4.16 5.72
C ASP A 12 -0.90 -5.07 6.94
N HIS A 13 -2.12 -5.18 7.48
CA HIS A 13 -2.42 -6.07 8.60
C HIS A 13 -2.25 -7.55 8.23
N ALA A 14 -2.71 -7.95 7.04
CA ALA A 14 -2.56 -9.32 6.56
C ALA A 14 -1.08 -9.70 6.39
N LEU A 15 -0.27 -8.82 5.80
CA LEU A 15 1.18 -9.02 5.66
C LEU A 15 1.89 -9.10 7.02
N ASN A 16 1.51 -8.24 7.98
CA ASN A 16 2.07 -8.28 9.34
C ASN A 16 1.68 -9.55 10.11
N ALA A 17 0.51 -10.12 9.80
CA ALA A 17 0.07 -11.41 10.33
C ALA A 17 0.73 -12.61 9.62
N GLY A 18 1.60 -12.38 8.62
CA GLY A 18 2.32 -13.42 7.90
C GLY A 18 1.53 -14.07 6.76
N LEU A 19 0.39 -13.50 6.36
CA LEU A 19 -0.41 -14.01 5.24
C LEU A 19 0.22 -13.62 3.89
N ASP A 20 0.25 -14.57 2.96
CA ASP A 20 0.61 -14.34 1.56
C ASP A 20 -0.64 -13.99 0.77
N ILE A 21 -0.77 -12.71 0.39
CA ILE A 21 -1.93 -12.18 -0.33
C ILE A 21 -2.23 -12.95 -1.62
N ARG A 22 -1.24 -13.56 -2.28
CA ARG A 22 -1.44 -14.29 -3.54
C ARG A 22 -1.89 -15.74 -3.33
N LYS A 23 -1.74 -16.30 -2.13
CA LYS A 23 -2.00 -17.72 -1.84
C LYS A 23 -3.14 -17.92 -0.84
N ASP A 24 -3.21 -17.06 0.16
CA ASP A 24 -4.09 -17.24 1.32
C ASP A 24 -5.42 -16.48 1.18
N THR A 25 -5.59 -15.71 0.10
CA THR A 25 -6.81 -14.94 -0.16
C THR A 25 -7.77 -15.68 -1.09
N ILE A 26 -9.06 -15.54 -0.81
CA ILE A 26 -10.14 -16.04 -1.68
C ILE A 26 -10.51 -15.05 -2.78
N ALA A 27 -10.27 -13.75 -2.56
CA ALA A 27 -10.52 -12.67 -3.48
C ALA A 27 -9.63 -11.46 -3.15
N VAL A 28 -9.28 -10.69 -4.18
CA VAL A 28 -8.52 -9.44 -4.07
C VAL A 28 -9.21 -8.38 -4.94
N GLU A 29 -9.28 -7.14 -4.47
CA GLU A 29 -9.84 -6.05 -5.25
C GLU A 29 -9.09 -5.83 -6.58
N LYS A 30 -9.84 -5.38 -7.60
CA LYS A 30 -9.25 -4.97 -8.87
C LYS A 30 -8.38 -3.73 -8.66
N ARG A 31 -7.29 -3.67 -9.41
CA ARG A 31 -6.34 -2.55 -9.38
C ARG A 31 -6.79 -1.39 -10.24
N GLU A 32 -7.31 -1.70 -11.43
CA GLU A 32 -7.75 -0.71 -12.40
C GLU A 32 -8.98 0.04 -11.89
N GLY A 33 -8.91 1.37 -11.92
CA GLY A 33 -10.00 2.24 -11.43
C GLY A 33 -10.22 2.21 -9.92
N ASN A 34 -9.26 1.70 -9.13
CA ASN A 34 -9.41 1.60 -7.68
C ASN A 34 -9.16 2.96 -7.00
N PRO A 35 -10.12 3.48 -6.19
CA PRO A 35 -9.98 4.79 -5.53
C PRO A 35 -9.12 4.76 -4.25
N TYR A 36 -8.59 3.62 -3.83
CA TYR A 36 -7.91 3.44 -2.54
C TYR A 36 -6.39 3.60 -2.59
N ALA A 37 -5.89 4.49 -3.47
CA ALA A 37 -4.50 4.89 -3.43
C ALA A 37 -4.17 5.57 -2.09
N ASN A 38 -3.17 5.05 -1.38
CA ASN A 38 -2.66 5.72 -0.18
C ASN A 38 -1.93 7.00 -0.59
N PHE A 39 -2.01 8.05 0.24
CA PHE A 39 -1.45 9.36 -0.06
C PHE A 39 -0.69 9.95 1.14
N VAL A 40 0.25 10.83 0.83
CA VAL A 40 0.94 11.65 1.83
C VAL A 40 0.05 12.85 2.16
N ALA A 41 -0.27 13.02 3.44
CA ALA A 41 -1.08 14.14 3.92
C ALA A 41 -0.21 15.21 4.59
N ALA A 42 -0.53 16.48 4.34
CA ALA A 42 0.04 17.64 5.03
C ALA A 42 -1.09 18.53 5.56
N ARG A 43 -0.77 19.41 6.53
CA ARG A 43 -1.75 20.40 7.02
C ARG A 43 -2.07 21.39 5.90
N GLN A 44 -3.29 21.90 5.91
CA GLN A 44 -3.68 22.96 4.97
C GLN A 44 -2.79 24.20 5.14
N GLY A 45 -2.30 24.74 4.01
CA GLY A 45 -1.39 25.88 3.98
C GLY A 45 0.10 25.54 4.21
N ASP A 46 0.43 24.26 4.42
CA ASP A 46 1.80 23.82 4.62
C ASP A 46 2.55 23.70 3.28
N ASN A 47 3.35 24.72 2.97
CA ASN A 47 4.16 24.81 1.74
C ASN A 47 5.67 24.67 2.03
N ARG A 48 6.01 23.98 3.13
CA ARG A 48 7.39 23.80 3.55
C ARG A 48 8.20 23.00 2.51
N PRO A 49 9.40 23.46 2.12
CA PRO A 49 10.19 22.83 1.06
C PRO A 49 10.54 21.38 1.36
N GLU A 50 10.73 21.02 2.64
CA GLU A 50 11.03 19.64 3.04
C GLU A 50 9.90 18.65 2.74
N ILE A 51 8.63 19.10 2.71
CA ILE A 51 7.49 18.24 2.35
C ILE A 51 7.57 17.88 0.86
N LYS A 52 7.91 18.86 0.03
CA LYS A 52 8.09 18.64 -1.42
C LYS A 52 9.25 17.69 -1.68
N THR A 53 10.39 17.93 -1.03
CA THR A 53 11.56 17.04 -1.13
C THR A 53 11.24 15.62 -0.67
N PHE A 54 10.44 15.46 0.39
CA PHE A 54 9.99 14.15 0.85
C PHE A 54 9.14 13.43 -0.20
N VAL A 55 8.13 14.10 -0.76
CA VAL A 55 7.25 13.50 -1.79
C VAL A 55 8.05 13.09 -3.02
N GLU A 56 8.95 13.95 -3.51
CA GLU A 56 9.82 13.66 -4.66
C GLU A 56 10.75 12.47 -4.38
N SER A 57 11.31 12.39 -3.17
CA SER A 57 12.17 11.27 -2.77
C SER A 57 11.39 9.97 -2.62
N TYR A 58 10.17 10.03 -2.08
CA TYR A 58 9.29 8.87 -1.91
C TYR A 58 8.78 8.35 -3.25
N GLN A 59 8.45 9.24 -4.19
CA GLN A 59 7.96 8.91 -5.53
C GLN A 59 9.10 8.66 -6.53
N SER A 60 10.22 8.10 -6.04
CA SER A 60 11.39 7.82 -6.85
C SER A 60 11.37 6.40 -7.47
N PRO A 61 12.08 6.17 -8.58
CA PRO A 61 12.23 4.83 -9.17
C PRO A 61 12.83 3.82 -8.18
N GLU A 62 13.73 4.25 -7.31
CA GLU A 62 14.37 3.43 -6.30
C GLU A 62 13.36 2.92 -5.26
N VAL A 63 12.46 3.78 -4.79
CA VAL A 63 11.40 3.39 -3.86
C VAL A 63 10.37 2.51 -4.56
N ALA A 64 10.00 2.82 -5.81
CA ALA A 64 9.09 1.98 -6.59
C ALA A 64 9.63 0.55 -6.74
N LYS A 65 10.91 0.42 -7.08
CA LYS A 65 11.61 -0.87 -7.18
C LYS A 65 11.65 -1.60 -5.83
N PHE A 66 11.97 -0.89 -4.74
CA PHE A 66 11.95 -1.47 -3.41
C PHE A 66 10.57 -2.03 -3.04
N LEU A 67 9.49 -1.31 -3.33
CA LEU A 67 8.13 -1.78 -3.05
C LEU A 67 7.81 -3.07 -3.81
N GLU A 68 8.19 -3.15 -5.08
CA GLU A 68 8.00 -4.34 -5.90
C GLU A 68 8.76 -5.55 -5.34
N GLU A 69 10.05 -5.39 -5.03
CA GLU A 69 10.90 -6.46 -4.51
C GLU A 69 10.47 -6.93 -3.11
N ARG A 70 10.18 -5.97 -2.22
CA ARG A 70 9.87 -6.24 -0.80
C ARG A 70 8.49 -6.86 -0.62
N PHE A 71 7.51 -6.39 -1.38
CA PHE A 71 6.10 -6.76 -1.20
C PHE A 71 5.58 -7.67 -2.31
N LYS A 72 6.41 -8.00 -3.32
CA LYS A 72 6.08 -8.94 -4.40
C LYS A 72 4.74 -8.60 -5.05
N GLY A 73 4.50 -7.30 -5.26
CA GLY A 73 3.28 -6.76 -5.85
C GLY A 73 2.02 -6.82 -4.98
N ALA A 74 2.12 -7.11 -3.67
CA ALA A 74 1.03 -6.89 -2.71
C ALA A 74 0.83 -5.40 -2.41
N ILE A 75 1.93 -4.63 -2.42
CA ILE A 75 1.93 -3.17 -2.37
C ILE A 75 2.52 -2.68 -3.69
N ILE A 76 1.86 -1.72 -4.32
CA ILE A 76 2.25 -1.16 -5.62
C ILE A 76 2.35 0.36 -5.54
N PRO A 77 3.26 0.99 -6.30
CA PRO A 77 3.27 2.44 -6.47
C PRO A 77 1.95 2.96 -7.01
N ALA A 78 1.55 4.14 -6.54
CA ALA A 78 0.31 4.83 -6.95
C ALA A 78 0.59 6.11 -7.76
N TRP A 79 1.83 6.29 -8.20
CA TRP A 79 2.31 7.41 -9.01
C TRP A 79 2.89 6.91 -10.33
#